data_AF-A0AA39P603-F1
#
_entry.id   AF-A0AA39P603-F1
#
_cell.length_a   1.000
_cell.length_b   1.000
_cell.length_c   1.000
_cell.angle_alpha   90.00
_cell.angle_beta   90.00
_cell.angle_gamma   90.00
#
_symmetry.space_group_name_H-M   'P 1'
#
loop_
_entity.id
_entity.type
_entity.pdbx_description
1 polymer ?
#
loop_
_entity_poly.entity_id
_entity_poly.type
_entity_poly.pdbx_seq_one_letter_code
_entity_poly.pdbx_strand_id
1 'polypeptide(L)'
;MTLLIVVFVSLVCNDPTIAPLHRALAIWGLTADDIGVLSIHGTSTKANEENETHMWNTVLQNLGRTAGNAIAIMAQKSLLGHAKGGSAAWQMSGVLDTINTGIVPGNRNSDNIDSRFMHRTFLMFPSKSIQTDGVHAGVMSSFSFGQVGGTALVIHPRYLFGALDPAYYAAYRKQNSIRQLETYKVMSEMMIKNNLVKIKEKPPYTLELEDKVLTNSLARSSADPQTGSYSFSAKQPTQAPIDNSNLKAVTQLLEAKPAQGDFAGIGVDQELISSGPSHNPTFVSRNFTDTEIVYCNAQPSLSSSFAARWVGKEAVFKSLGAAATMKDIEIVNDKATDALVISLYGDAKAKMPRKRSQEVSVSMTRQTDGSLKMRI
;
A
#
# COMPACT_ATOMS: atom_id res chain seq x y z
N MET A 1 -3.63 -15.53 -9.84
CA MET A 1 -4.04 -14.24 -10.43
C MET A 1 -3.07 -13.19 -9.91
N THR A 2 -2.12 -12.76 -10.74
CA THR A 2 -1.09 -11.79 -10.34
C THR A 2 -1.74 -10.41 -10.30
N LEU A 3 -1.84 -9.82 -9.11
CA LEU A 3 -2.36 -8.46 -8.96
C LEU A 3 -1.26 -7.49 -9.38
N LEU A 4 -1.38 -6.88 -10.56
CA LEU A 4 -0.55 -5.76 -10.95
C LEU A 4 -1.05 -4.51 -10.23
N ILE A 5 -0.33 -4.08 -9.20
CA ILE A 5 -0.62 -2.81 -8.52
C ILE A 5 0.29 -1.76 -9.15
N VAL A 6 -0.31 -0.82 -9.87
CA VAL A 6 0.38 0.36 -10.38
C VAL A 6 0.29 1.44 -9.31
N VAL A 7 1.38 1.66 -8.58
CA VAL A 7 1.47 2.77 -7.63
C VAL A 7 2.05 3.97 -8.39
N PHE A 8 1.23 5.00 -8.61
CA PHE A 8 1.71 6.30 -9.06
C PHE A 8 2.27 7.04 -7.85
N VAL A 9 3.57 6.89 -7.60
CA VAL A 9 4.27 7.76 -6.66
C VAL A 9 4.63 9.03 -7.41
N SER A 10 4.06 10.16 -6.98
CA SER A 10 4.48 11.46 -7.51
C SER A 10 5.92 11.71 -7.07
N LEU A 11 6.85 11.61 -8.02
CA LEU A 11 8.26 11.92 -7.84
C LEU A 11 8.42 13.44 -7.83
N VAL A 12 7.86 14.14 -6.83
CA VAL A 12 7.87 15.62 -6.74
C VAL A 12 9.27 16.21 -6.56
N CYS A 13 10.31 15.37 -6.43
CA CYS A 13 11.68 15.82 -6.25
C CYS A 13 12.41 15.79 -7.61
N ASN A 14 12.57 16.94 -8.26
CA ASN A 14 13.37 17.09 -9.48
C ASN A 14 14.85 17.33 -9.11
N ASP A 15 15.45 16.39 -8.39
CA ASP A 15 16.88 16.45 -8.08
C ASP A 15 17.68 15.93 -9.30
N PRO A 16 18.44 16.78 -10.01
CA PRO A 16 19.18 16.37 -11.20
C PRO A 16 20.33 15.40 -10.91
N THR A 17 20.74 15.26 -9.64
CA THR A 17 21.80 14.33 -9.23
C THR A 17 21.30 12.88 -9.09
N ILE A 18 19.98 12.68 -9.02
CA ILE A 18 19.37 11.37 -8.82
C ILE A 18 18.65 10.96 -10.11
N ALA A 19 19.25 9.98 -10.81
CA ALA A 19 18.66 9.41 -12.01
C ALA A 19 17.25 8.86 -11.76
N PRO A 20 16.31 8.94 -12.73
CA PRO A 20 14.93 8.47 -12.54
C PRO A 20 14.83 7.01 -12.10
N LEU A 21 15.66 6.12 -12.67
CA LEU A 21 15.69 4.70 -12.31
C LEU A 21 16.16 4.49 -10.85
N HIS A 22 17.19 5.23 -10.41
CA HIS A 22 17.64 5.22 -9.02
C HIS A 22 16.51 5.67 -8.09
N ARG A 23 15.83 6.78 -8.41
CA ARG A 23 14.76 7.33 -7.58
C ARG A 23 13.59 6.35 -7.40
N ALA A 24 13.21 5.66 -8.49
CA ALA A 24 12.14 4.67 -8.46
C ALA A 24 12.46 3.48 -7.53
N LEU A 25 13.73 3.06 -7.47
CA LEU A 25 14.21 2.02 -6.56
C LEU A 25 14.28 2.54 -5.11
N ALA A 26 14.85 3.73 -4.91
CA ALA A 26 15.12 4.30 -3.59
C ALA A 26 13.86 4.52 -2.73
N ILE A 27 12.69 4.77 -3.35
CA ILE A 27 11.40 4.86 -2.63
C ILE A 27 11.11 3.60 -1.81
N TRP A 28 11.57 2.46 -2.30
CA TRP A 28 11.35 1.15 -1.67
C TRP A 28 12.58 0.66 -0.91
N GLY A 29 13.56 1.54 -0.66
CA GLY A 29 14.83 1.18 -0.04
C GLY A 29 15.71 0.29 -0.92
N LEU A 30 15.49 0.32 -2.24
CA LEU A 30 16.26 -0.47 -3.20
C LEU A 30 17.34 0.37 -3.90
N THR A 31 18.38 -0.32 -4.34
CA THR A 31 19.53 0.21 -5.05
C THR A 31 19.62 -0.38 -6.45
N ALA A 32 20.58 0.11 -7.25
CA ALA A 32 20.86 -0.46 -8.56
C ALA A 32 21.23 -1.95 -8.49
N ASP A 33 21.76 -2.45 -7.37
CA ASP A 33 22.15 -3.85 -7.16
C ASP A 33 20.96 -4.80 -6.97
N ASP A 34 19.79 -4.27 -6.59
CA ASP A 34 18.57 -5.05 -6.35
C ASP A 34 17.80 -5.41 -7.64
N ILE A 35 18.26 -4.90 -8.80
CA ILE A 35 17.71 -5.30 -10.09
C ILE A 35 18.22 -6.70 -10.43
N GLY A 36 17.38 -7.71 -10.34
CA GLY A 36 17.78 -9.12 -10.52
C GLY A 36 17.69 -9.61 -11.97
N VAL A 37 16.83 -8.99 -12.78
CA VAL A 37 16.58 -9.44 -14.16
C VAL A 37 16.36 -8.29 -15.13
N LEU A 38 16.89 -8.44 -16.35
CA LEU A 38 16.71 -7.51 -17.46
C LEU A 38 16.04 -8.22 -18.65
N SER A 39 14.79 -7.90 -18.94
CA SER A 39 14.07 -8.36 -20.14
C SER A 39 14.35 -7.42 -21.31
N ILE A 40 15.31 -7.80 -22.14
CA ILE A 40 15.69 -7.01 -23.31
C ILE A 40 14.64 -7.14 -24.43
N HIS A 41 14.58 -6.14 -25.30
CA HIS A 41 13.83 -6.20 -26.53
C HIS A 41 14.35 -7.36 -27.41
N GLY A 42 15.65 -7.51 -27.59
CA GLY A 42 16.28 -8.74 -28.09
C GLY A 42 15.65 -9.30 -29.37
N THR A 43 15.70 -8.54 -30.47
CA THR A 43 15.07 -8.93 -31.75
C THR A 43 15.90 -9.88 -32.60
N SER A 44 17.05 -10.37 -32.10
CA SER A 44 18.01 -11.16 -32.89
C SER A 44 18.55 -10.42 -34.11
N THR A 45 18.57 -9.08 -34.07
CA THR A 45 19.17 -8.24 -35.12
C THR A 45 20.47 -7.63 -34.63
N LYS A 46 21.50 -7.60 -35.49
CA LYS A 46 22.84 -7.10 -35.14
C LYS A 46 22.81 -5.69 -34.54
N ALA A 47 22.01 -4.79 -35.13
CA ALA A 47 21.90 -3.41 -34.68
C ALA A 47 21.22 -3.28 -33.31
N ASN A 48 20.12 -4.02 -33.07
CA ASN A 48 19.42 -3.96 -31.79
C ASN A 48 20.28 -4.52 -30.66
N GLU A 49 20.86 -5.71 -30.85
CA GLU A 49 21.61 -6.38 -29.79
C GLU A 49 22.86 -5.60 -29.37
N GLU A 50 23.58 -5.02 -30.34
CA GLU A 50 24.71 -4.13 -30.04
C GLU A 50 24.25 -2.90 -29.25
N ASN A 51 23.23 -2.19 -29.73
CA ASN A 51 22.74 -0.97 -29.09
C ASN A 51 22.18 -1.22 -27.69
N GLU A 52 21.30 -2.21 -27.55
CA GLU A 52 20.56 -2.46 -26.31
C GLU A 52 21.46 -2.98 -25.20
N THR A 53 22.38 -3.90 -25.51
CA THR A 53 23.36 -4.39 -24.53
C THR A 53 24.37 -3.30 -24.17
N HIS A 54 24.81 -2.47 -25.14
CA HIS A 54 25.66 -1.32 -24.86
C HIS A 54 25.01 -0.35 -23.88
N MET A 55 23.79 0.09 -24.21
CA MET A 55 23.04 1.04 -23.42
C MET A 55 22.84 0.53 -21.99
N TRP A 56 22.39 -0.71 -21.80
CA TRP A 56 22.15 -1.24 -20.45
C TRP A 56 23.41 -1.42 -19.63
N ASN A 57 24.52 -1.84 -20.24
CA ASN A 57 25.79 -1.91 -19.54
C ASN A 57 26.23 -0.53 -19.04
N THR A 58 26.09 0.51 -19.89
CA THR A 58 26.40 1.90 -19.53
C THR A 58 25.46 2.44 -18.45
N VAL A 59 24.15 2.15 -18.54
CA VAL A 59 23.17 2.55 -17.52
C VAL A 59 23.52 1.96 -16.16
N LEU A 60 23.80 0.66 -16.08
CA LEU A 60 24.15 0.00 -14.83
C LEU A 60 25.47 0.54 -14.24
N GLN A 61 26.46 0.78 -15.11
CA GLN A 61 27.71 1.42 -14.72
C GLN A 61 27.48 2.80 -14.10
N ASN A 62 26.70 3.66 -14.77
CA ASN A 62 26.42 5.02 -14.31
C ASN A 62 25.57 5.06 -13.03
N LEU A 63 24.75 4.05 -12.80
CA LEU A 63 24.00 3.90 -11.55
C LEU A 63 24.84 3.37 -10.39
N GLY A 64 26.12 3.05 -10.61
CA GLY A 64 27.02 2.55 -9.58
C GLY A 64 26.76 1.10 -9.18
N ARG A 65 26.23 0.26 -10.10
CA ARG A 65 26.10 -1.19 -9.88
C ARG A 65 27.46 -1.78 -9.48
N THR A 66 27.46 -2.65 -8.46
CA THR A 66 28.68 -3.25 -7.93
C THR A 66 29.34 -4.15 -8.98
N ALA A 67 30.66 -4.02 -9.16
CA ALA A 67 31.42 -4.87 -10.08
C ALA A 67 31.30 -6.35 -9.69
N GLY A 68 31.03 -7.21 -10.68
CA GLY A 68 30.76 -8.64 -10.45
C GLY A 68 29.29 -8.97 -10.19
N ASN A 69 28.44 -7.98 -9.88
CA ASN A 69 27.00 -8.16 -9.73
C ASN A 69 26.28 -8.02 -11.08
N ALA A 70 26.54 -8.94 -12.02
CA ALA A 70 25.96 -8.92 -13.35
C ALA A 70 24.46 -9.32 -13.33
N ILE A 71 23.64 -8.62 -14.12
CA ILE A 71 22.21 -8.89 -14.23
C ILE A 71 21.92 -9.98 -15.24
N ALA A 72 21.00 -10.90 -14.91
CA ALA A 72 20.58 -11.95 -15.83
C ALA A 72 19.64 -11.38 -16.91
N ILE A 73 19.99 -11.62 -18.18
CA ILE A 73 19.19 -11.19 -19.33
C ILE A 73 18.15 -12.24 -19.70
N MET A 74 16.92 -11.78 -19.94
CA MET A 74 15.87 -12.55 -20.61
C MET A 74 15.67 -12.03 -22.03
N ALA A 75 15.77 -12.94 -23.00
CA ALA A 75 15.53 -12.66 -24.42
C ALA A 75 14.39 -13.56 -24.96
N GLN A 76 13.16 -13.27 -24.55
CA GLN A 76 11.99 -14.12 -24.81
C GLN A 76 11.61 -14.27 -26.29
N LYS A 77 12.05 -13.35 -27.17
CA LYS A 77 11.73 -13.41 -28.60
C LYS A 77 12.41 -14.58 -29.29
N SER A 78 13.41 -15.18 -28.67
CA SER A 78 13.98 -16.48 -29.08
C SER A 78 12.91 -17.58 -29.16
N LEU A 79 11.89 -17.53 -28.28
CA LEU A 79 10.80 -18.50 -28.23
C LEU A 79 9.55 -17.99 -28.94
N LEU A 80 9.16 -16.73 -28.68
CA LEU A 80 7.86 -16.19 -29.10
C LEU A 80 7.90 -15.51 -30.48
N GLY A 81 9.09 -15.27 -31.04
CA GLY A 81 9.27 -14.35 -32.16
C GLY A 81 8.96 -12.90 -31.78
N HIS A 82 8.80 -12.04 -32.80
CA HIS A 82 8.57 -10.60 -32.61
C HIS A 82 7.15 -10.18 -33.04
N ALA A 83 6.27 -9.96 -32.07
CA ALA A 83 4.87 -9.55 -32.30
C ALA A 83 4.65 -8.04 -32.46
N LYS A 84 5.66 -7.29 -32.93
CA LYS A 84 5.62 -5.82 -33.06
C LYS A 84 5.07 -5.16 -31.78
N GLY A 85 3.95 -4.45 -31.86
CA GLY A 85 3.33 -3.76 -30.71
C GLY A 85 2.97 -4.66 -29.52
N GLY A 86 2.65 -5.95 -29.75
CA GLY A 86 2.35 -6.89 -28.68
C GLY A 86 3.57 -7.38 -27.88
N SER A 87 4.78 -7.12 -28.38
CA SER A 87 6.01 -7.69 -27.81
C SER A 87 6.28 -7.22 -26.39
N ALA A 88 6.02 -5.95 -26.09
CA ALA A 88 6.24 -5.37 -24.77
C ALA A 88 5.28 -5.97 -23.73
N ALA A 89 4.03 -6.28 -24.10
CA ALA A 89 3.06 -6.92 -23.20
C ALA A 89 3.51 -8.33 -22.79
N TRP A 90 4.07 -9.09 -23.73
CA TRP A 90 4.67 -10.39 -23.42
C TRP A 90 5.91 -10.24 -22.53
N GLN A 91 6.77 -9.24 -22.80
CA GLN A 91 7.95 -8.95 -21.97
C GLN A 91 7.56 -8.64 -20.53
N MET A 92 6.53 -7.81 -20.36
CA MET A 92 5.97 -7.48 -19.04
C MET A 92 5.46 -8.74 -18.32
N SER A 93 4.73 -9.62 -19.03
CA SER A 93 4.22 -10.86 -18.46
C SER A 93 5.37 -11.76 -17.97
N GLY A 94 6.42 -11.93 -18.77
CA GLY A 94 7.60 -12.70 -18.38
C GLY A 94 8.37 -12.12 -17.20
N VAL A 95 8.48 -10.79 -17.11
CA VAL A 95 9.08 -10.11 -15.93
C VAL A 95 8.23 -10.34 -14.68
N LEU A 96 6.91 -10.21 -14.77
CA LEU A 96 6.01 -10.45 -13.64
C LEU A 96 6.10 -11.90 -13.15
N ASP A 97 6.12 -12.87 -14.05
CA ASP A 97 6.26 -14.28 -13.70
C ASP A 97 7.62 -14.57 -13.06
N THR A 98 8.70 -14.01 -13.61
CA THR A 98 10.05 -14.14 -13.05
C THR A 98 10.13 -13.57 -11.63
N ILE A 99 9.55 -12.39 -11.40
CA ILE A 99 9.53 -11.75 -10.08
C ILE A 99 8.77 -12.60 -9.07
N ASN A 100 7.62 -13.17 -9.46
CA ASN A 100 6.81 -13.96 -8.54
C ASN A 100 7.37 -15.37 -8.27
N THR A 101 8.03 -15.98 -9.26
CA THR A 101 8.52 -17.37 -9.17
C THR A 101 9.99 -17.48 -8.74
N GLY A 102 10.77 -16.41 -8.94
CA GLY A 102 12.23 -16.46 -8.81
C GLY A 102 12.92 -17.25 -9.93
N ILE A 103 12.21 -17.64 -10.99
CA ILE A 103 12.79 -18.37 -12.12
C ILE A 103 13.15 -17.37 -13.22
N VAL A 104 14.44 -17.24 -13.52
CA VAL A 104 14.92 -16.49 -14.68
C VAL A 104 15.02 -17.45 -15.89
N PRO A 105 14.17 -17.33 -16.91
CA PRO A 105 14.26 -18.16 -18.11
C PRO A 105 15.52 -17.82 -18.93
N GLY A 106 16.30 -18.87 -19.24
CA GLY A 106 17.44 -18.74 -20.15
C GLY A 106 17.01 -18.73 -21.62
N ASN A 107 17.80 -18.06 -22.46
CA ASN A 107 17.65 -18.12 -23.90
C ASN A 107 18.23 -19.43 -24.44
N ARG A 108 17.38 -20.43 -24.68
CA ARG A 108 17.81 -21.76 -25.17
C ARG A 108 18.44 -21.73 -26.57
N ASN A 109 18.19 -20.67 -27.35
CA ASN A 109 18.77 -20.50 -28.68
C ASN A 109 20.10 -19.72 -28.64
N SER A 110 20.59 -19.32 -27.45
CA SER A 110 21.94 -18.78 -27.29
C SER A 110 22.96 -19.93 -27.31
N ASP A 111 23.26 -20.41 -28.51
CA ASP A 111 24.29 -21.42 -28.79
C ASP A 111 25.69 -20.90 -28.47
N ASN A 112 25.99 -19.66 -28.89
CA ASN A 112 27.21 -18.96 -28.53
C ASN A 112 26.96 -17.45 -28.38
N ILE A 113 27.43 -16.86 -27.28
CA ILE A 113 27.32 -15.42 -27.08
C ILE A 113 28.35 -14.71 -27.95
N ASP A 114 27.95 -13.62 -28.60
CA ASP A 114 28.84 -12.83 -29.44
C ASP A 114 30.04 -12.32 -28.64
N SER A 115 31.25 -12.63 -29.09
CA SER A 115 32.52 -12.19 -28.49
C SER A 115 32.60 -10.67 -28.29
N ARG A 116 31.90 -9.89 -29.12
CA ARG A 116 31.81 -8.44 -28.97
C ARG A 116 31.15 -8.02 -27.66
N PHE A 117 30.33 -8.87 -27.05
CA PHE A 117 29.67 -8.57 -25.77
C PHE A 117 30.54 -8.90 -24.55
N MET A 118 31.77 -9.41 -24.73
CA MET A 118 32.67 -9.77 -23.61
C MET A 118 32.96 -8.58 -22.67
N HIS A 119 32.97 -7.36 -23.19
CA HIS A 119 33.20 -6.14 -22.40
C HIS A 119 31.93 -5.61 -21.70
N ARG A 120 30.78 -6.27 -21.87
CA ARG A 120 29.51 -5.95 -21.18
C ARG A 120 29.48 -6.60 -19.81
N THR A 121 30.37 -6.18 -18.92
CA THR A 121 30.64 -6.84 -17.62
C THR A 121 29.45 -6.87 -16.65
N PHE A 122 28.46 -6.00 -16.83
CA PHE A 122 27.25 -5.99 -16.00
C PHE A 122 26.13 -6.87 -16.52
N LEU A 123 26.32 -7.57 -17.65
CA LEU A 123 25.29 -8.37 -18.31
C LEU A 123 25.68 -9.85 -18.32
N MET A 124 24.74 -10.70 -17.89
CA MET A 124 24.86 -12.16 -17.95
C MET A 124 23.83 -12.71 -18.95
N PHE A 125 24.27 -13.60 -19.85
CA PHE A 125 23.43 -14.18 -20.90
C PHE A 125 23.18 -15.68 -20.64
N PRO A 126 22.18 -16.05 -19.81
CA PRO A 126 21.91 -17.44 -19.49
C PRO A 126 21.30 -18.19 -20.67
N SER A 127 21.83 -19.37 -21.01
CA SER A 127 21.24 -20.29 -21.99
C SER A 127 20.28 -21.31 -21.38
N LYS A 128 20.30 -21.45 -20.04
CA LYS A 128 19.45 -22.34 -19.25
C LYS A 128 18.73 -21.54 -18.17
N SER A 129 17.54 -21.99 -17.77
CA SER A 129 16.80 -21.34 -16.69
C SER A 129 17.54 -21.45 -15.36
N ILE A 130 17.45 -20.39 -14.56
CA ILE A 130 18.09 -20.29 -13.25
C ILE A 130 16.98 -20.08 -12.21
N GLN A 131 16.92 -20.96 -11.21
CA GLN A 131 16.12 -20.72 -10.00
C GLN A 131 16.95 -19.87 -9.05
N THR A 132 16.45 -18.68 -8.70
CA THR A 132 17.03 -17.82 -7.68
C THR A 132 16.33 -18.05 -6.33
N ASP A 133 16.86 -17.44 -5.28
CA ASP A 133 16.23 -17.30 -3.96
C ASP A 133 15.16 -16.18 -3.93
N GLY A 134 15.04 -15.41 -5.00
CA GLY A 134 14.06 -14.37 -5.22
C GLY A 134 14.54 -13.32 -6.22
N VAL A 135 13.62 -12.48 -6.71
CA VAL A 135 13.94 -11.33 -7.55
C VAL A 135 13.26 -10.11 -6.96
N HIS A 136 14.04 -9.12 -6.54
CA HIS A 136 13.53 -7.91 -5.89
C HIS A 136 12.94 -6.92 -6.89
N ALA A 137 13.63 -6.70 -8.01
CA ALA A 137 13.15 -5.90 -9.11
C ALA A 137 13.56 -6.47 -10.47
N GLY A 138 12.72 -6.26 -11.48
CA GLY A 138 13.00 -6.58 -12.87
C GLY A 138 12.81 -5.36 -13.75
N VAL A 139 13.65 -5.22 -14.76
CA VAL A 139 13.55 -4.13 -15.73
C VAL A 139 13.29 -4.73 -17.11
N MET A 140 12.51 -4.03 -17.92
CA MET A 140 12.39 -4.34 -19.35
C MET A 140 12.65 -3.12 -20.21
N SER A 141 13.24 -3.34 -21.39
CA SER A 141 13.38 -2.34 -22.44
C SER A 141 12.69 -2.79 -23.72
N SER A 142 12.20 -1.81 -24.48
CA SER A 142 11.63 -2.03 -25.81
C SER A 142 12.05 -0.90 -26.74
N PHE A 143 12.50 -1.26 -27.94
CA PHE A 143 12.89 -0.33 -29.00
C PHE A 143 12.09 -0.62 -30.26
N SER A 144 11.61 0.42 -30.91
CA SER A 144 10.82 0.31 -32.14
C SER A 144 11.25 1.35 -33.16
N PHE A 145 10.83 1.15 -34.40
CA PHE A 145 10.94 2.14 -35.46
C PHE A 145 10.35 3.50 -35.04
N GLY A 146 10.88 4.57 -35.61
CA GLY A 146 10.47 5.94 -35.28
C GLY A 146 11.07 6.47 -33.98
N GLN A 147 12.24 5.95 -33.57
CA GLN A 147 12.95 6.36 -32.35
C GLN A 147 12.13 6.21 -31.07
N VAL A 148 11.28 5.17 -31.02
CA VAL A 148 10.48 4.87 -29.84
C VAL A 148 11.24 3.91 -28.95
N GLY A 149 11.79 4.44 -27.85
CA GLY A 149 12.39 3.67 -26.77
C GLY A 149 11.51 3.74 -25.51
N GLY A 150 11.35 2.61 -24.83
CA GLY A 150 10.59 2.53 -23.58
C GLY A 150 11.28 1.62 -22.58
N THR A 151 11.24 2.00 -21.31
CA THR A 151 11.74 1.19 -20.20
C THR A 151 10.67 1.12 -19.11
N ALA A 152 10.53 -0.05 -18.49
CA ALA A 152 9.68 -0.22 -17.32
C ALA A 152 10.45 -0.96 -16.21
N LEU A 153 10.34 -0.45 -14.99
CA LEU A 153 10.81 -1.10 -13.77
C LEU A 153 9.60 -1.75 -13.08
N VAL A 154 9.75 -3.00 -12.67
CA VAL A 154 8.77 -3.75 -11.90
C VAL A 154 9.41 -4.16 -10.59
N ILE A 155 8.78 -3.79 -9.48
CA ILE A 155 9.25 -4.10 -8.12
C ILE A 155 8.40 -5.23 -7.55
N HIS A 156 9.03 -6.15 -6.81
CA HIS A 156 8.33 -7.26 -6.20
C HIS A 156 7.23 -6.78 -5.23
N PRO A 157 6.01 -7.34 -5.27
CA PRO A 157 4.87 -6.83 -4.49
C PRO A 157 5.07 -6.91 -2.95
N ARG A 158 6.01 -7.75 -2.48
CA ARG A 158 6.44 -7.79 -1.07
C ARG A 158 6.77 -6.41 -0.48
N TYR A 159 7.34 -5.50 -1.28
CA TYR A 159 7.71 -4.16 -0.82
C TYR A 159 6.48 -3.32 -0.51
N LEU A 160 5.43 -3.44 -1.34
CA LEU A 160 4.14 -2.82 -1.07
C LEU A 160 3.51 -3.40 0.19
N PHE A 161 3.47 -4.73 0.33
CA PHE A 161 2.87 -5.36 1.50
C PHE A 161 3.61 -5.05 2.80
N GLY A 162 4.93 -4.88 2.74
CA GLY A 162 5.73 -4.43 3.88
C GLY A 162 5.43 -3.00 4.34
N ALA A 163 4.84 -2.16 3.47
CA ALA A 163 4.45 -0.80 3.80
C ALA A 163 3.02 -0.68 4.38
N LEU A 164 2.24 -1.76 4.38
CA LEU A 164 0.87 -1.75 4.89
C LEU A 164 0.82 -2.01 6.40
N ASP A 165 -0.20 -1.46 7.07
CA ASP A 165 -0.51 -1.85 8.45
C ASP A 165 -0.77 -3.36 8.53
N PRO A 166 -0.20 -4.09 9.53
CA PRO A 166 -0.32 -5.55 9.61
C PRO A 166 -1.77 -6.05 9.65
N ALA A 167 -2.68 -5.33 10.31
CA ALA A 167 -4.08 -5.72 10.38
C ALA A 167 -4.79 -5.52 9.04
N TYR A 168 -4.46 -4.42 8.33
CA TYR A 168 -4.94 -4.20 6.96
C TYR A 168 -4.46 -5.31 6.02
N TYR A 169 -3.17 -5.68 6.10
CA TYR A 169 -2.61 -6.75 5.29
C TYR A 169 -3.27 -8.11 5.59
N ALA A 170 -3.52 -8.43 6.86
CA ALA A 170 -4.23 -9.65 7.24
C ALA A 170 -5.65 -9.71 6.66
N ALA A 171 -6.39 -8.59 6.70
CA ALA A 171 -7.71 -8.48 6.10
C ALA A 171 -7.66 -8.66 4.57
N TYR A 172 -6.70 -8.00 3.89
CA TYR A 172 -6.47 -8.15 2.46
C TYR A 172 -6.19 -9.61 2.07
N ARG A 173 -5.33 -10.32 2.82
CA ARG A 173 -5.02 -11.74 2.56
C ARG A 173 -6.27 -12.61 2.55
N LYS A 174 -7.16 -12.41 3.53
CA LYS A 174 -8.43 -13.15 3.62
C LYS A 174 -9.31 -12.89 2.41
N GLN A 175 -9.48 -11.62 2.03
CA GLN A 175 -10.30 -11.24 0.87
C GLN A 175 -9.70 -11.77 -0.45
N ASN A 176 -8.38 -11.69 -0.61
CA ASN A 176 -7.69 -12.17 -1.80
C ASN A 176 -7.78 -13.69 -1.95
N SER A 177 -7.69 -14.43 -0.84
CA SER A 177 -7.86 -15.89 -0.84
C SER A 177 -9.26 -16.31 -1.28
N ILE A 178 -10.30 -15.61 -0.82
CA ILE A 178 -11.69 -15.88 -1.23
C ILE A 178 -11.84 -15.62 -2.73
N ARG A 179 -11.37 -14.47 -3.21
CA ARG A 179 -11.39 -14.11 -4.63
C ARG A 179 -10.65 -15.13 -5.51
N GLN A 180 -9.52 -15.66 -5.04
CA GLN A 180 -8.76 -16.67 -5.77
C GLN A 180 -9.57 -17.96 -5.96
N LEU A 181 -10.24 -18.44 -4.90
CA LEU A 181 -11.08 -19.64 -4.96
C LEU A 181 -12.28 -19.44 -5.88
N GLU A 182 -12.94 -18.30 -5.79
CA GLU A 182 -14.05 -17.93 -6.69
C GLU A 182 -13.60 -17.87 -8.14
N THR A 183 -12.44 -17.23 -8.40
CA THR A 183 -11.86 -17.15 -9.75
C THR A 183 -11.52 -18.53 -10.29
N TYR A 184 -10.92 -19.40 -9.47
CA TYR A 184 -10.60 -20.77 -9.86
C TYR A 184 -11.86 -21.54 -10.29
N LYS A 185 -12.93 -21.45 -9.49
CA LYS A 185 -14.22 -22.07 -9.80
C LYS A 185 -14.76 -21.56 -11.14
N VAL A 186 -14.85 -20.23 -11.31
CA VAL A 186 -15.44 -19.62 -12.50
C VAL A 186 -14.61 -19.91 -13.75
N MET A 187 -13.28 -19.82 -13.68
CA MET A 187 -12.39 -20.12 -14.81
C MET A 187 -12.47 -21.59 -15.23
N SER A 188 -12.55 -22.51 -14.26
CA SER A 188 -12.70 -23.94 -14.54
C SER A 188 -14.02 -24.24 -15.23
N GLU A 189 -15.12 -23.65 -14.74
CA GLU A 189 -16.43 -23.74 -15.38
C GLU A 189 -16.41 -23.15 -16.80
N MET A 190 -15.73 -22.02 -16.97
CA MET A 190 -15.62 -21.35 -18.26
C MET A 190 -14.87 -22.18 -19.31
N MET A 191 -13.82 -22.86 -18.87
CA MET A 191 -13.01 -23.71 -19.74
C MET A 191 -13.81 -24.93 -20.23
N ILE A 192 -14.54 -25.61 -19.35
CA ILE A 192 -15.32 -26.81 -19.74
C ILE A 192 -16.58 -26.47 -20.54
N LYS A 193 -17.16 -25.28 -20.34
CA LYS A 193 -18.36 -24.82 -21.06
C LYS A 193 -18.06 -24.00 -22.30
N ASN A 194 -16.79 -23.81 -22.65
CA ASN A 194 -16.35 -22.95 -23.76
C ASN A 194 -16.93 -21.52 -23.70
N ASN A 195 -17.00 -20.93 -22.50
CA ASN A 195 -17.62 -19.61 -22.29
C ASN A 195 -16.69 -18.61 -21.58
N LEU A 196 -15.38 -18.71 -21.84
CA LEU A 196 -14.34 -17.81 -21.29
C LEU A 196 -14.62 -16.33 -21.59
N VAL A 197 -15.18 -16.02 -22.75
CA VAL A 197 -15.61 -14.68 -23.12
C VAL A 197 -17.13 -14.60 -23.04
N LYS A 198 -17.64 -13.78 -22.10
CA LYS A 198 -19.07 -13.48 -21.96
C LYS A 198 -19.34 -12.05 -22.41
N ILE A 199 -19.90 -11.90 -23.60
CA ILE A 199 -20.25 -10.60 -24.18
C ILE A 199 -21.38 -9.97 -23.34
N LYS A 200 -21.24 -8.69 -23.01
CA LYS A 200 -22.28 -7.91 -22.32
C LYS A 200 -23.16 -7.26 -23.37
N GLU A 201 -24.48 -7.42 -23.25
CA GLU A 201 -25.45 -6.87 -24.20
C GLU A 201 -25.74 -5.39 -23.97
N LYS A 202 -25.65 -4.92 -22.71
CA LYS A 202 -25.97 -3.56 -22.30
C LYS A 202 -25.00 -3.04 -21.24
N PRO A 203 -24.82 -1.72 -21.13
CA PRO A 203 -24.10 -1.11 -20.02
C PRO A 203 -24.80 -1.41 -18.67
N PRO A 204 -24.10 -1.23 -17.54
CA PRO A 204 -24.66 -1.44 -16.21
C PRO A 204 -25.70 -0.38 -15.79
N TYR A 205 -26.08 0.56 -16.65
CA TYR A 205 -27.09 1.60 -16.41
C TYR A 205 -28.09 1.64 -17.56
N THR A 206 -29.31 2.13 -17.29
CA THR A 206 -30.32 2.37 -18.34
C THR A 206 -30.06 3.71 -19.02
N LEU A 207 -30.70 3.94 -20.18
CA LEU A 207 -30.55 5.19 -20.92
C LEU A 207 -30.99 6.41 -20.08
N GLU A 208 -32.01 6.26 -19.22
CA GLU A 208 -32.49 7.33 -18.34
C GLU A 208 -31.49 7.70 -17.22
N LEU A 209 -30.52 6.82 -16.96
CA LEU A 209 -29.50 7.00 -15.93
C LEU A 209 -28.13 7.36 -16.51
N GLU A 210 -27.95 7.32 -17.83
CA GLU A 210 -26.66 7.53 -18.49
C GLU A 210 -25.99 8.83 -18.05
N ASP A 211 -26.63 9.98 -18.30
CA ASP A 211 -26.08 11.29 -17.91
C ASP A 211 -25.83 11.38 -16.41
N LYS A 212 -26.74 10.86 -15.59
CA LYS A 212 -26.65 10.91 -14.13
C LYS A 212 -25.49 10.09 -13.59
N VAL A 213 -25.16 8.96 -14.22
CA VAL A 213 -24.03 8.11 -13.84
C VAL A 213 -22.73 8.68 -14.36
N LEU A 214 -22.67 9.07 -15.64
CA LEU A 214 -21.46 9.57 -16.27
C LEU A 214 -20.98 10.91 -15.70
N THR A 215 -21.90 11.76 -15.24
CA THR A 215 -21.57 13.05 -14.62
C THR A 215 -21.33 12.99 -13.11
N ASN A 216 -21.50 11.82 -12.48
CA ASN A 216 -21.35 11.64 -11.04
C ASN A 216 -20.13 10.78 -10.68
N SER A 217 -19.05 11.40 -10.22
CA SER A 217 -17.81 10.72 -9.80
C SER A 217 -17.99 9.76 -8.61
N LEU A 218 -19.09 9.91 -7.86
CA LEU A 218 -19.44 9.07 -6.71
C LEU A 218 -20.40 7.93 -7.06
N ALA A 219 -20.92 7.87 -8.30
CA ALA A 219 -21.82 6.80 -8.71
C ALA A 219 -21.12 5.43 -8.59
N ARG A 220 -21.82 4.45 -8.02
CA ARG A 220 -21.34 3.07 -7.88
C ARG A 220 -22.46 2.10 -8.25
N SER A 221 -22.09 0.99 -8.90
CA SER A 221 -23.01 -0.11 -9.14
C SER A 221 -23.13 -0.99 -7.90
N SER A 222 -24.26 -1.65 -7.76
CA SER A 222 -24.51 -2.67 -6.73
C SER A 222 -24.83 -4.00 -7.41
N ALA A 223 -24.53 -5.11 -6.73
CA ALA A 223 -24.93 -6.42 -7.18
C ALA A 223 -26.45 -6.57 -7.06
N ASP A 224 -27.11 -6.99 -8.13
CA ASP A 224 -28.49 -7.42 -8.13
C ASP A 224 -28.57 -8.85 -7.56
N PRO A 225 -29.27 -9.07 -6.43
CA PRO A 225 -29.37 -10.38 -5.79
C PRO A 225 -29.99 -11.46 -6.67
N GLN A 226 -30.83 -11.10 -7.65
CA GLN A 226 -31.53 -12.08 -8.49
C GLN A 226 -30.68 -12.51 -9.68
N THR A 227 -30.01 -11.57 -10.33
CA THR A 227 -29.25 -11.85 -11.55
C THR A 227 -27.75 -12.07 -11.31
N GLY A 228 -27.23 -11.67 -10.13
CA GLY A 228 -25.80 -11.63 -9.84
C GLY A 228 -25.03 -10.61 -10.71
N SER A 229 -25.74 -9.80 -11.49
CA SER A 229 -25.17 -8.73 -12.32
C SER A 229 -25.00 -7.45 -11.51
N TYR A 230 -24.13 -6.55 -11.96
CA TYR A 230 -23.95 -5.24 -11.33
C TYR A 230 -24.71 -4.18 -12.13
N SER A 231 -25.54 -3.39 -11.46
CA SER A 231 -26.31 -2.31 -12.08
C SER A 231 -26.32 -1.04 -11.23
N PHE A 232 -26.54 0.10 -11.89
CA PHE A 232 -26.73 1.39 -11.24
C PHE A 232 -28.22 1.62 -10.92
N SER A 233 -28.51 2.05 -9.70
CA SER A 233 -29.83 2.51 -9.30
C SER A 233 -30.04 3.99 -9.60
N ALA A 234 -31.31 4.41 -9.72
CA ALA A 234 -31.66 5.83 -9.87
C ALA A 234 -31.19 6.69 -8.69
N LYS A 235 -31.14 6.10 -7.49
CA LYS A 235 -30.56 6.73 -6.30
C LYS A 235 -29.06 6.45 -6.28
N GLN A 236 -28.26 7.48 -6.54
CA GLN A 236 -26.80 7.46 -6.46
C GLN A 236 -26.33 8.42 -5.37
N PRO A 237 -25.17 8.17 -4.74
CA PRO A 237 -24.56 9.15 -3.83
C PRO A 237 -24.22 10.42 -4.59
N THR A 238 -24.66 11.58 -4.11
CA THR A 238 -24.33 12.89 -4.68
C THR A 238 -23.33 13.67 -3.84
N GLN A 239 -23.03 13.18 -2.64
CA GLN A 239 -22.08 13.76 -1.71
C GLN A 239 -21.13 12.66 -1.24
N ALA A 240 -19.86 13.02 -1.07
CA ALA A 240 -18.89 12.09 -0.52
C ALA A 240 -19.38 11.64 0.86
N PRO A 241 -19.33 10.33 1.19
CA PRO A 241 -19.72 9.88 2.51
C PRO A 241 -18.80 10.53 3.54
N ILE A 242 -19.37 11.44 4.32
CA ILE A 242 -18.70 12.04 5.47
C ILE A 242 -18.97 11.11 6.65
N ASP A 243 -17.92 10.62 7.29
CA ASP A 243 -18.04 9.83 8.50
C ASP A 243 -18.46 10.74 9.66
N ASN A 244 -19.78 10.85 9.85
CA ASN A 244 -20.40 11.61 10.92
C ASN A 244 -20.63 10.78 12.18
N SER A 245 -20.13 9.53 12.24
CA SER A 245 -20.33 8.62 13.39
C SER A 245 -20.02 9.31 14.73
N ASN A 246 -19.03 10.19 14.71
CA ASN A 246 -18.55 10.90 15.90
C ASN A 246 -18.98 12.38 15.93
N LEU A 247 -19.63 12.90 14.88
CA LEU A 247 -20.06 14.30 14.82
C LEU A 247 -21.02 14.63 15.96
N LYS A 248 -21.95 13.71 16.27
CA LYS A 248 -22.89 13.92 17.37
C LYS A 248 -22.19 14.04 18.72
N ALA A 249 -21.19 13.21 18.98
CA ALA A 249 -20.39 13.27 20.21
C ALA A 249 -19.60 14.58 20.30
N VAL A 250 -18.92 14.98 19.21
CA VAL A 250 -18.14 16.23 19.15
C VAL A 250 -19.04 17.46 19.26
N THR A 251 -20.17 17.48 18.55
CA THR A 251 -21.13 18.60 18.58
C THR A 251 -21.81 18.72 19.94
N GLN A 252 -22.25 17.62 20.56
CA GLN A 252 -22.80 17.66 21.94
C GLN A 252 -21.79 18.20 22.95
N LEU A 253 -20.50 17.91 22.78
CA LEU A 253 -19.42 18.46 23.61
C LEU A 253 -19.09 19.92 23.32
N LEU A 254 -19.33 20.41 22.10
CA LEU A 254 -19.17 21.83 21.74
C LEU A 254 -20.38 22.65 22.19
N GLU A 255 -21.58 22.06 22.12
CA GLU A 255 -22.85 22.67 22.49
C GLU A 255 -23.17 22.59 23.98
N ALA A 256 -22.49 21.73 24.73
CA ALA A 256 -22.49 21.74 26.19
C ALA A 256 -21.99 23.11 26.67
N LYS A 257 -22.93 24.05 26.80
CA LYS A 257 -22.67 25.36 27.41
C LYS A 257 -22.21 25.07 28.84
N PRO A 258 -20.99 25.46 29.22
CA PRO A 258 -20.58 25.33 30.60
C PRO A 258 -21.54 26.22 31.41
N ALA A 259 -22.21 25.65 32.41
CA ALA A 259 -22.67 26.46 33.51
C ALA A 259 -21.44 27.24 34.01
N GLN A 260 -21.53 28.57 33.99
CA GLN A 260 -20.43 29.47 34.35
C GLN A 260 -19.79 29.02 35.69
N GLY A 261 -18.58 28.45 35.65
CA GLY A 261 -17.75 28.23 36.85
C GLY A 261 -17.24 26.82 37.20
N ASP A 262 -17.64 25.74 36.51
CA ASP A 262 -17.41 24.38 37.06
C ASP A 262 -16.23 23.53 36.51
N PHE A 263 -15.54 23.94 35.45
CA PHE A 263 -14.40 23.16 34.93
C PHE A 263 -13.06 23.62 35.51
N ALA A 264 -12.20 22.67 35.91
CA ALA A 264 -10.84 22.96 36.38
C ALA A 264 -9.85 23.21 35.24
N GLY A 265 -10.10 22.64 34.05
CA GLY A 265 -9.30 22.79 32.83
C GLY A 265 -9.91 21.98 31.69
N ILE A 266 -9.68 22.39 30.44
CA ILE A 266 -10.13 21.68 29.22
C ILE A 266 -8.90 21.31 28.40
N GLY A 267 -8.84 20.07 27.90
CA GLY A 267 -7.73 19.57 27.10
C GLY A 267 -8.20 19.02 25.76
N VAL A 268 -7.62 19.52 24.67
CA VAL A 268 -7.93 19.03 23.32
C VAL A 268 -6.65 18.52 22.67
N ASP A 269 -6.74 17.34 22.06
CA ASP A 269 -5.62 16.76 21.33
C ASP A 269 -6.07 16.04 20.05
N GLN A 270 -5.15 15.92 19.10
CA GLN A 270 -5.36 15.22 17.83
C GLN A 270 -4.03 14.63 17.37
N GLU A 271 -4.07 13.37 16.93
CA GLU A 271 -2.91 12.69 16.36
C GLU A 271 -3.27 11.93 15.10
N LEU A 272 -2.29 11.76 14.23
CA LEU A 272 -2.40 10.86 13.10
C LEU A 272 -2.16 9.43 13.59
N ILE A 273 -2.92 8.44 13.10
CA ILE A 273 -2.64 7.03 13.41
C ILE A 273 -1.22 6.66 12.95
N SER A 274 -0.74 7.31 11.88
CA SER A 274 0.61 7.13 11.35
C SER A 274 1.71 7.79 12.19
N SER A 275 1.42 8.80 13.03
CA SER A 275 2.41 9.45 13.89
C SER A 275 2.64 8.70 15.21
N GLY A 276 1.63 7.95 15.68
CA GLY A 276 1.71 7.20 16.93
C GLY A 276 2.75 6.05 16.87
N PRO A 277 3.83 6.07 17.67
CA PRO A 277 4.90 5.08 17.62
C PRO A 277 4.52 3.79 18.37
N SER A 278 3.35 3.25 18.05
CA SER A 278 2.80 1.99 18.59
C SER A 278 3.67 0.77 18.29
N HIS A 279 4.52 0.85 17.25
CA HIS A 279 5.51 -0.16 16.91
C HIS A 279 6.79 -0.10 17.78
N ASN A 280 7.00 0.97 18.57
CA ASN A 280 8.18 1.14 19.40
C ASN A 280 7.91 0.63 20.83
N PRO A 281 8.48 -0.52 21.24
CA PRO A 281 8.21 -1.11 22.55
C PRO A 281 8.67 -0.22 23.71
N THR A 282 9.71 0.60 23.52
CA THR A 282 10.19 1.54 24.54
C THR A 282 9.18 2.66 24.75
N PHE A 283 8.59 3.19 23.68
CA PHE A 283 7.53 4.19 23.79
C PHE A 283 6.29 3.60 24.49
N VAL A 284 5.86 2.42 24.05
CA VAL A 284 4.67 1.75 24.59
C VAL A 284 4.83 1.45 26.08
N SER A 285 5.94 0.82 26.49
CA SER A 285 6.19 0.46 27.89
C SER A 285 6.35 1.67 28.83
N ARG A 286 6.87 2.80 28.32
CA ARG A 286 7.06 4.03 29.11
C ARG A 286 5.78 4.84 29.30
N ASN A 287 4.83 4.76 28.38
CA ASN A 287 3.67 5.65 28.34
C ASN A 287 2.33 4.97 28.61
N PHE A 288 2.26 3.64 28.50
CA PHE A 288 1.02 2.87 28.70
C PHE A 288 1.18 1.87 29.86
N THR A 289 0.06 1.62 30.53
CA THR A 289 -0.08 0.56 31.54
C THR A 289 -0.21 -0.80 30.87
N ASP A 290 0.06 -1.88 31.62
CA ASP A 290 -0.08 -3.24 31.08
C ASP A 290 -1.52 -3.55 30.66
N THR A 291 -2.51 -3.02 31.39
CA THR A 291 -3.93 -3.14 31.06
C THR A 291 -4.26 -2.50 29.71
N GLU A 292 -3.77 -1.28 29.47
CA GLU A 292 -3.96 -0.57 28.20
C GLU A 292 -3.28 -1.31 27.04
N ILE A 293 -2.07 -1.82 27.27
CA ILE A 293 -1.31 -2.58 26.28
C ILE A 293 -2.09 -3.85 25.88
N VAL A 294 -2.57 -4.62 26.86
CA VAL A 294 -3.38 -5.83 26.60
C VAL A 294 -4.63 -5.48 25.81
N TYR A 295 -5.34 -4.41 26.19
CA TYR A 295 -6.53 -3.96 25.48
C TYR A 295 -6.23 -3.59 24.03
N CYS A 296 -5.24 -2.70 23.81
CA CYS A 296 -4.88 -2.22 22.47
C CYS A 296 -4.40 -3.34 21.56
N ASN A 297 -3.68 -4.31 22.11
CA ASN A 297 -3.20 -5.48 21.37
C ASN A 297 -4.33 -6.41 20.91
N ALA A 298 -5.46 -6.42 21.61
CA ALA A 298 -6.62 -7.23 21.25
C ALA A 298 -7.54 -6.57 20.19
N GLN A 299 -7.32 -5.30 19.86
CA GLN A 299 -8.19 -4.57 18.94
C GLN A 299 -7.93 -4.92 17.46
N PRO A 300 -8.96 -4.82 16.58
CA PRO A 300 -8.79 -5.04 15.14
C PRO A 300 -7.75 -4.13 14.47
N SER A 301 -7.50 -2.95 15.03
CA SER A 301 -6.44 -2.05 14.58
C SER A 301 -5.66 -1.54 15.79
N LEU A 302 -4.52 -2.19 16.04
CA LEU A 302 -3.61 -1.89 17.14
C LEU A 302 -3.11 -0.44 17.09
N SER A 303 -2.61 -0.01 15.92
CA SER A 303 -2.12 1.36 15.67
C SER A 303 -3.20 2.41 15.99
N SER A 304 -4.43 2.16 15.54
CA SER A 304 -5.56 3.04 15.83
C SER A 304 -5.90 3.07 17.32
N SER A 305 -5.86 1.93 18.01
CA SER A 305 -6.19 1.84 19.43
C SER A 305 -5.14 2.53 20.32
N PHE A 306 -3.85 2.38 20.00
CA PHE A 306 -2.79 3.07 20.73
C PHE A 306 -2.82 4.57 20.51
N ALA A 307 -2.99 5.04 19.27
CA ALA A 307 -3.12 6.47 18.98
C ALA A 307 -4.32 7.07 19.73
N ALA A 308 -5.45 6.36 19.74
CA ALA A 308 -6.63 6.72 20.49
C ALA A 308 -6.35 6.98 21.99
N ARG A 309 -5.67 6.04 22.65
CA ARG A 309 -5.31 6.16 24.07
C ARG A 309 -4.28 7.26 24.31
N TRP A 310 -3.33 7.43 23.38
CA TRP A 310 -2.31 8.46 23.44
C TRP A 310 -2.92 9.87 23.42
N VAL A 311 -3.80 10.15 22.46
CA VAL A 311 -4.52 11.43 22.37
C VAL A 311 -5.32 11.70 23.65
N GLY A 312 -5.85 10.65 24.27
CA GLY A 312 -6.55 10.76 25.54
C GLY A 312 -5.65 11.19 26.68
N LYS A 313 -4.49 10.53 26.80
CA LYS A 313 -3.49 10.88 27.82
C LYS A 313 -3.03 12.32 27.63
N GLU A 314 -2.76 12.75 26.40
CA GLU A 314 -2.40 14.13 26.06
C GLU A 314 -3.52 15.14 26.39
N ALA A 315 -4.78 14.80 26.09
CA ALA A 315 -5.91 15.64 26.44
C ALA A 315 -6.07 15.77 27.97
N VAL A 316 -5.91 14.69 28.75
CA VAL A 316 -5.90 14.77 30.22
C VAL A 316 -4.70 15.57 30.72
N PHE A 317 -3.52 15.34 30.17
CA PHE A 317 -2.30 16.05 30.53
C PHE A 317 -2.47 17.56 30.35
N LYS A 318 -3.05 17.99 29.22
CA LYS A 318 -3.35 19.40 28.93
C LYS A 318 -4.41 19.97 29.86
N SER A 319 -5.42 19.19 30.26
CA SER A 319 -6.44 19.68 31.20
C SER A 319 -5.91 19.85 32.63
N LEU A 320 -4.89 19.08 33.02
CA LEU A 320 -4.23 19.18 34.33
C LEU A 320 -3.23 20.37 34.43
N GLY A 321 -2.72 20.87 33.29
CA GLY A 321 -1.87 22.06 33.24
C GLY A 321 -0.47 21.92 33.87
N ALA A 322 0.01 20.70 34.12
CA ALA A 322 1.29 20.45 34.78
C ALA A 322 1.94 19.13 34.35
N ALA A 323 3.28 19.06 34.43
CA ALA A 323 4.05 17.91 33.96
C ALA A 323 3.79 16.64 34.80
N ALA A 324 3.14 15.63 34.25
CA ALA A 324 3.00 14.29 34.82
C ALA A 324 3.53 13.23 33.83
N THR A 325 3.86 12.04 34.33
CA THR A 325 4.22 10.94 33.43
C THR A 325 2.97 10.41 32.74
N MET A 326 3.04 10.14 31.42
CA MET A 326 1.86 9.68 30.67
C MET A 326 1.34 8.32 31.14
N LYS A 327 2.18 7.51 31.78
CA LYS A 327 1.80 6.22 32.38
C LYS A 327 0.94 6.37 33.63
N ASP A 328 1.03 7.51 34.33
CA ASP A 328 0.18 7.82 35.48
C ASP A 328 -1.26 8.16 35.10
N ILE A 329 -1.54 8.39 33.81
CA ILE A 329 -2.87 8.65 33.28
C ILE A 329 -3.34 7.37 32.58
N GLU A 330 -4.14 6.54 33.23
CA GLU A 330 -4.67 5.31 32.63
C GLU A 330 -6.06 5.55 32.05
N ILE A 331 -6.28 5.07 30.82
CA ILE A 331 -7.57 5.14 30.13
C ILE A 331 -8.03 3.74 29.76
N VAL A 332 -9.08 3.25 30.42
CA VAL A 332 -9.66 1.92 30.22
C VAL A 332 -11.13 2.02 29.87
N ASN A 333 -11.68 0.99 29.20
CA ASN A 333 -13.13 0.88 29.03
C ASN A 333 -13.71 0.17 30.25
N ASP A 334 -14.80 0.71 30.79
CA ASP A 334 -15.62 0.02 31.78
C ASP A 334 -16.24 -1.25 31.16
N LYS A 335 -16.11 -2.38 31.85
CA LYS A 335 -16.54 -3.68 31.31
C LYS A 335 -18.05 -3.82 31.15
N ALA A 336 -18.86 -3.03 31.86
CA ALA A 336 -20.31 -3.14 31.87
C ALA A 336 -20.97 -2.14 30.89
N THR A 337 -20.38 -0.96 30.73
CA THR A 337 -20.96 0.15 29.96
C THR A 337 -20.19 0.47 28.69
N ASP A 338 -18.98 -0.08 28.52
CA ASP A 338 -18.01 0.25 27.47
C ASP A 338 -17.59 1.74 27.43
N ALA A 339 -17.96 2.49 28.48
CA ALA A 339 -17.59 3.89 28.63
C ALA A 339 -16.12 4.03 29.00
N LEU A 340 -15.49 5.11 28.57
CA LEU A 340 -14.10 5.41 28.91
C LEU A 340 -14.02 5.87 30.36
N VAL A 341 -13.17 5.21 31.14
CA VAL A 341 -12.85 5.55 32.53
C VAL A 341 -11.40 5.97 32.60
N ILE A 342 -11.16 7.13 33.21
CA ILE A 342 -9.82 7.68 33.43
C ILE A 342 -9.44 7.48 34.89
N SER A 343 -8.32 6.81 35.11
CA SER A 343 -7.73 6.61 36.42
C SER A 343 -6.39 7.33 36.50
N LEU A 344 -6.22 8.18 37.51
CA LEU A 344 -4.97 8.92 37.73
C LEU A 344 -4.20 8.29 38.90
N TYR A 345 -2.90 8.11 38.68
CA TYR A 345 -1.95 7.59 39.66
C TYR A 345 -0.79 8.58 39.87
N GLY A 346 0.14 8.24 40.78
CA GLY A 346 1.40 8.96 40.95
C GLY A 346 1.28 10.49 41.00
N ASP A 347 2.10 11.15 40.20
CA ASP A 347 2.17 12.62 40.11
C ASP A 347 0.91 13.23 39.48
N ALA A 348 0.25 12.50 38.57
CA ALA A 348 -1.00 12.94 37.96
C ALA A 348 -2.11 13.07 39.01
N LYS A 349 -2.21 12.09 39.93
CA LYS A 349 -3.18 12.11 41.04
C LYS A 349 -2.88 13.19 42.06
N ALA A 350 -1.60 13.42 42.38
CA ALA A 350 -1.20 14.44 43.36
C ALA A 350 -1.57 15.87 42.93
N LYS A 351 -1.73 16.10 41.62
CA LYS A 351 -2.03 17.40 41.01
C LYS A 351 -3.53 17.67 40.84
N MET A 352 -4.39 16.70 41.13
CA MET A 352 -5.84 16.92 41.18
C MET A 352 -6.24 17.84 42.35
N PRO A 353 -7.06 18.89 42.11
CA PRO A 353 -7.57 19.73 43.18
C PRO A 353 -8.40 18.93 44.20
N ARG A 354 -8.15 19.12 45.50
CA ARG A 354 -8.78 18.38 46.62
C ARG A 354 -10.32 18.48 46.75
N LYS A 355 -11.03 19.19 45.87
CA LYS A 355 -12.43 19.60 46.07
C LYS A 355 -13.38 19.44 44.87
N ARG A 356 -13.03 18.68 43.82
CA ARG A 356 -13.89 18.60 42.62
C ARG A 356 -14.07 17.16 42.10
N SER A 357 -15.25 16.92 41.55
CA SER A 357 -15.79 15.63 41.07
C SER A 357 -14.99 15.07 39.89
N GLN A 358 -14.95 13.74 39.82
CA GLN A 358 -14.19 12.90 38.88
C GLN A 358 -14.90 12.73 37.51
N GLU A 359 -15.57 13.75 36.98
CA GLU A 359 -16.20 13.61 35.67
C GLU A 359 -15.27 14.11 34.58
N VAL A 360 -14.57 13.17 33.95
CA VAL A 360 -13.75 13.41 32.77
C VAL A 360 -14.53 12.90 31.55
N SER A 361 -15.10 13.82 30.79
CA SER A 361 -15.92 13.51 29.61
C SER A 361 -15.03 13.31 28.41
N VAL A 362 -14.88 12.08 27.95
CA VAL A 362 -13.96 11.75 26.87
C VAL A 362 -14.72 11.42 25.59
N SER A 363 -14.40 12.09 24.49
CA SER A 363 -14.86 11.65 23.16
C SER A 363 -13.68 11.33 22.25
N MET A 364 -13.79 10.22 21.53
CA MET A 364 -12.80 9.79 20.55
C MET A 364 -13.44 9.74 19.17
N THR A 365 -12.78 10.35 18.20
CA THR A 365 -13.24 10.40 16.81
C THR A 365 -12.18 9.81 15.91
N ARG A 366 -12.52 8.79 15.13
CA ARG A 366 -11.67 8.27 14.04
C ARG A 366 -12.14 8.87 12.71
N GLN A 367 -11.22 9.37 11.92
CA GLN A 367 -11.49 9.85 10.57
C GLN A 367 -11.02 8.85 9.51
N THR A 368 -11.60 8.98 8.31
CA THR A 368 -11.31 8.11 7.15
C THR A 368 -9.92 8.34 6.55
N ASP A 369 -9.26 9.46 6.85
CA ASP A 369 -7.87 9.76 6.47
C ASP A 369 -6.83 9.10 7.41
N GLY A 370 -7.29 8.38 8.45
CA GLY A 370 -6.44 7.78 9.45
C GLY A 370 -6.04 8.74 10.58
N SER A 371 -6.71 9.88 10.77
CA SER A 371 -6.53 10.73 11.95
C SER A 371 -7.49 10.38 13.10
N LEU A 372 -7.05 10.60 14.35
CA LEU A 372 -7.87 10.47 15.56
C LEU A 372 -7.91 11.82 16.28
N LYS A 373 -9.12 12.30 16.60
CA LYS A 373 -9.34 13.51 17.41
C LYS A 373 -9.95 13.13 18.74
N MET A 374 -9.46 13.68 19.85
CA MET A 374 -10.06 13.45 21.16
C MET A 374 -10.03 14.70 22.03
N ARG A 375 -11.15 14.91 22.72
CA ARG A 375 -11.41 16.08 23.55
C ARG A 375 -11.83 15.61 24.92
N ILE A 376 -11.24 16.25 25.93
CA ILE A 376 -11.48 16.04 27.36
C ILE A 376 -11.88 17.36 28.02
#